data_AF-A0A8S1E949-F1
#
_entry.id   AF-A0A8S1E949-F1
#
_cell.length_a   1.000
_cell.length_b   1.000
_cell.length_c   1.000
_cell.angle_alpha   90.00
_cell.angle_beta   90.00
_cell.angle_gamma   90.00
#
_symmetry.space_group_name_H-M   'P 1'
#
loop_
_entity.id
_entity.type
_entity.pdbx_description
1 polymer ?
#
loop_
_entity_poly.entity_id
_entity_poly.type
_entity_poly.pdbx_seq_one_letter_code
_entity_poly.pdbx_strand_id
1 'polypeptide(L)'
;MGRPDFGRGGRGGGFRGGDRGGRGGFRGGDRGGFGGRGGFGGRGGFRGGDRGGFRGGRGGDRGGFGGRGSPRGGRGRGAPRGGGGMRGGKTVVVEPHRLEGVFIVKGKEDALATKNMVVGESVYGEKRVSVDDGTGTSVEYRVWNPFRSKLAASIMGGLEDNHIKPGTKLLYLGAASGTTVSHCSDVVGPEGIVYAVEFSHRSGRDLLGVAKKRPNVVPIVEDARHPHKYRMLVGMVDVIFSDVAQPDQARIVALNAHNFLKNGGHAVISIKANCIDSTAEPEAVFAGEVNKLKEEKFKPLEQVTLEPVMTSTVQSVQTFGRKKTATAVAHCKKGQGLIKVNGRPLEFLEPQILRIKLQEPLLLVGKERFQDVDIRIRVNGGGHVAQIYAVRQALAKALVAYYHKYVDEQSKRELKEIFAAYDKSLLVADPRRCESKKFGGPGARARYQKSYR
;
A
#
# COMPACT_ATOMS: atom_id res chain seq x y z
N MET A 1 63.00 -16.03 -9.67
CA MET A 1 63.68 -16.95 -8.73
C MET A 1 62.81 -17.03 -7.48
N GLY A 2 62.33 -18.13 -6.94
CA GLY A 2 62.41 -19.56 -7.18
C GLY A 2 61.45 -20.17 -6.12
N ARG A 3 60.73 -21.21 -6.50
CA ARG A 3 59.65 -21.87 -5.74
C ARG A 3 60.19 -22.76 -4.59
N PRO A 4 59.31 -23.35 -3.75
CA PRO A 4 59.55 -23.71 -2.34
C PRO A 4 60.03 -25.15 -2.14
N ASP A 5 60.45 -25.46 -0.92
CA ASP A 5 60.85 -26.82 -0.51
C ASP A 5 59.70 -27.58 0.17
N PHE A 6 59.60 -28.86 -0.17
CA PHE A 6 58.58 -29.83 0.21
C PHE A 6 59.24 -31.06 0.84
N GLY A 7 58.66 -31.56 1.93
CA GLY A 7 58.69 -32.98 2.31
C GLY A 7 59.37 -33.28 3.64
N ARG A 8 59.12 -34.40 4.31
CA ARG A 8 58.14 -35.50 4.13
C ARG A 8 58.30 -36.43 5.35
N GLY A 9 57.19 -36.92 5.90
CA GLY A 9 57.05 -38.24 6.55
C GLY A 9 57.53 -38.38 8.02
N GLY A 10 56.86 -39.14 8.89
CA GLY A 10 55.63 -39.93 8.74
C GLY A 10 55.37 -40.86 9.94
N ARG A 11 54.27 -41.62 9.81
CA ARG A 11 53.83 -42.83 10.57
C ARG A 11 53.30 -42.57 12.00
N GLY A 12 52.20 -43.17 12.44
CA GLY A 12 51.29 -44.17 11.87
C GLY A 12 50.34 -44.70 12.96
N GLY A 13 49.26 -45.38 12.57
CA GLY A 13 48.40 -46.15 13.48
C GLY A 13 46.91 -46.14 13.10
N GLY A 14 46.51 -47.05 12.22
CA GLY A 14 45.12 -47.34 11.86
C GLY A 14 44.60 -48.65 12.46
N PHE A 15 43.52 -49.16 11.83
CA PHE A 15 42.76 -50.42 12.01
C PHE A 15 41.47 -50.28 12.84
N ARG A 16 40.29 -50.80 12.46
CA ARG A 16 39.76 -51.66 11.35
C ARG A 16 38.23 -51.40 11.30
N GLY A 17 37.51 -51.35 10.17
CA GLY A 17 37.26 -52.43 9.19
C GLY A 17 36.03 -53.22 9.65
N GLY A 18 34.86 -53.22 9.01
CA GLY A 18 34.45 -53.58 7.63
C GLY A 18 33.00 -54.15 7.76
N ASP A 19 32.22 -54.56 6.76
CA ASP A 19 32.32 -54.66 5.32
C ASP A 19 30.97 -55.23 4.80
N ARG A 20 30.76 -55.25 3.47
CA ARG A 20 29.70 -55.92 2.66
C ARG A 20 28.31 -55.24 2.62
N GLY A 21 27.68 -54.95 1.48
CA GLY A 21 27.84 -55.41 0.09
C GLY A 21 26.73 -56.40 -0.27
N GLY A 22 25.95 -56.14 -1.35
CA GLY A 22 25.14 -57.19 -1.99
C GLY A 22 23.82 -56.76 -2.63
N ARG A 23 23.64 -57.11 -3.90
CA ARG A 23 22.52 -56.82 -4.81
C ARG A 23 21.29 -57.72 -4.61
N GLY A 24 20.13 -57.23 -5.08
CA GLY A 24 19.26 -57.96 -6.03
C GLY A 24 18.06 -58.73 -5.46
N GLY A 25 16.93 -58.70 -6.19
CA GLY A 25 15.88 -59.72 -6.08
C GLY A 25 14.45 -59.23 -6.29
N PHE A 26 13.96 -59.32 -7.53
CA PHE A 26 12.53 -59.48 -7.83
C PHE A 26 12.02 -60.80 -7.21
N ARG A 27 10.81 -60.80 -6.64
CA ARG A 27 9.89 -61.96 -6.68
C ARG A 27 8.47 -61.54 -6.29
N GLY A 28 7.53 -61.86 -7.18
CA GLY A 28 6.10 -61.90 -6.88
C GLY A 28 5.72 -63.12 -6.04
N GLY A 29 4.48 -63.12 -5.58
CA GLY A 29 3.87 -64.23 -4.85
C GLY A 29 2.39 -63.94 -4.59
N ASP A 30 1.54 -64.51 -5.45
CA ASP A 30 0.09 -64.64 -5.31
C ASP A 30 -0.34 -65.43 -4.07
N ARG A 31 -1.56 -65.11 -3.60
CA ARG A 31 -2.63 -65.94 -2.98
C ARG A 31 -3.67 -64.93 -2.44
N GLY A 32 -4.94 -64.89 -2.82
CA GLY A 32 -5.88 -65.92 -3.24
C GLY A 32 -7.03 -65.96 -2.21
N GLY A 33 -8.28 -65.76 -2.62
CA GLY A 33 -9.44 -65.94 -1.72
C GLY A 33 -10.76 -65.31 -2.19
N PHE A 34 -11.69 -66.16 -2.63
CA PHE A 34 -12.96 -65.91 -3.31
C PHE A 34 -14.13 -65.47 -2.41
N GLY A 35 -15.16 -64.88 -3.04
CA GLY A 35 -16.52 -64.79 -2.47
C GLY A 35 -17.49 -64.03 -3.39
N GLY A 36 -18.06 -64.72 -4.39
CA GLY A 36 -19.10 -64.18 -5.28
C GLY A 36 -20.52 -64.60 -4.89
N ARG A 37 -21.49 -63.73 -5.18
CA ARG A 37 -22.94 -63.93 -5.47
C ARG A 37 -23.46 -62.53 -5.87
N GLY A 38 -24.20 -62.27 -6.94
CA GLY A 38 -24.89 -63.08 -7.93
C GLY A 38 -26.27 -62.44 -8.22
N GLY A 39 -26.47 -61.94 -9.45
CA GLY A 39 -27.75 -61.71 -10.16
C GLY A 39 -28.64 -60.53 -9.72
N PHE A 40 -29.54 -59.97 -10.54
CA PHE A 40 -29.92 -60.08 -11.96
C PHE A 40 -31.05 -59.03 -12.15
N GLY A 41 -31.23 -58.44 -13.35
CA GLY A 41 -32.48 -57.73 -13.69
C GLY A 41 -32.33 -56.55 -14.64
N GLY A 42 -32.40 -56.81 -15.94
CA GLY A 42 -32.46 -55.79 -17.00
C GLY A 42 -33.87 -55.50 -17.52
N ARG A 43 -33.98 -54.40 -18.29
CA ARG A 43 -34.91 -54.12 -19.42
C ARG A 43 -34.49 -52.74 -19.96
N GLY A 44 -33.95 -52.61 -21.18
CA GLY A 44 -34.67 -52.49 -22.46
C GLY A 44 -35.16 -51.03 -22.63
N GLY A 45 -34.92 -50.23 -23.67
CA GLY A 45 -34.43 -50.43 -25.03
C GLY A 45 -35.32 -49.59 -25.98
N PHE A 46 -34.71 -48.72 -26.82
CA PHE A 46 -35.27 -48.02 -28.02
C PHE A 46 -36.26 -46.85 -27.75
N ARG A 47 -36.35 -45.74 -28.52
CA ARG A 47 -36.14 -45.51 -29.97
C ARG A 47 -36.18 -43.98 -30.30
N GLY A 48 -35.46 -43.57 -31.37
CA GLY A 48 -35.72 -42.39 -32.25
C GLY A 48 -35.45 -40.99 -31.67
N GLY A 49 -34.64 -40.09 -32.23
CA GLY A 49 -34.14 -39.92 -33.59
C GLY A 49 -34.96 -38.83 -34.29
N ASP A 50 -34.44 -37.60 -34.40
CA ASP A 50 -34.62 -36.77 -35.60
C ASP A 50 -33.67 -35.58 -35.70
N ARG A 51 -33.38 -35.26 -36.95
CA ARG A 51 -32.24 -34.51 -37.50
C ARG A 51 -32.48 -33.00 -37.59
N GLY A 52 -31.37 -32.28 -37.78
CA GLY A 52 -31.29 -31.02 -38.52
C GLY A 52 -30.58 -29.93 -37.70
N GLY A 53 -29.57 -29.23 -38.15
CA GLY A 53 -28.98 -29.06 -39.48
C GLY A 53 -28.09 -27.81 -39.39
N PHE A 54 -26.89 -27.90 -39.95
CA PHE A 54 -25.84 -26.88 -39.91
C PHE A 54 -26.11 -25.68 -40.82
N ARG A 55 -25.30 -24.61 -40.57
CA ARG A 55 -25.00 -23.41 -41.38
C ARG A 55 -26.02 -22.26 -41.20
N GLY A 56 -25.63 -21.00 -41.04
CA GLY A 56 -24.38 -20.28 -41.28
C GLY A 56 -24.78 -18.88 -41.75
N GLY A 57 -23.97 -17.84 -41.50
CA GLY A 57 -24.21 -16.53 -42.15
C GLY A 57 -23.72 -15.31 -41.37
N ARG A 58 -22.75 -14.62 -41.95
CA ARG A 58 -22.22 -13.30 -41.59
C ARG A 58 -23.18 -12.17 -41.98
N GLY A 59 -22.98 -11.00 -41.35
CA GLY A 59 -23.46 -9.66 -41.76
C GLY A 59 -24.08 -8.96 -40.56
N GLY A 60 -23.58 -7.86 -39.98
CA GLY A 60 -22.82 -6.75 -40.54
C GLY A 60 -23.80 -5.71 -41.06
N ASP A 61 -24.19 -4.72 -40.24
CA ASP A 61 -24.59 -3.40 -40.74
C ASP A 61 -24.64 -2.29 -39.67
N ARG A 62 -24.35 -1.09 -40.15
CA ARG A 62 -24.18 0.19 -39.46
C ARG A 62 -25.50 0.97 -39.34
N GLY A 63 -25.54 1.90 -38.38
CA GLY A 63 -26.45 3.06 -38.33
C GLY A 63 -26.76 3.42 -36.87
N GLY A 64 -26.60 4.62 -36.34
CA GLY A 64 -26.45 5.94 -36.93
C GLY A 64 -27.51 6.89 -36.34
N PHE A 65 -27.07 7.76 -35.41
CA PHE A 65 -27.65 9.05 -35.00
C PHE A 65 -28.99 9.14 -34.22
N GLY A 66 -28.98 10.00 -33.19
CA GLY A 66 -30.18 10.57 -32.56
C GLY A 66 -29.94 11.11 -31.15
N GLY A 67 -29.44 12.33 -31.01
CA GLY A 67 -29.28 13.01 -29.71
C GLY A 67 -30.52 13.78 -29.24
N ARG A 68 -30.62 13.98 -27.92
CA ARG A 68 -30.98 15.24 -27.22
C ARG A 68 -31.48 14.97 -25.80
N GLY A 69 -31.05 15.82 -24.86
CA GLY A 69 -31.91 16.29 -23.76
C GLY A 69 -31.74 15.61 -22.41
N SER A 70 -31.00 16.26 -21.50
CA SER A 70 -31.33 16.21 -20.06
C SER A 70 -32.68 16.89 -19.82
N PRO A 71 -33.37 16.61 -18.70
CA PRO A 71 -33.18 17.50 -17.55
C PRO A 71 -33.07 16.82 -16.18
N ARG A 72 -32.44 17.58 -15.29
CA ARG A 72 -32.17 17.39 -13.85
C ARG A 72 -33.31 16.78 -13.03
N GLY A 73 -32.91 16.08 -11.95
CA GLY A 73 -33.53 16.24 -10.63
C GLY A 73 -33.79 14.94 -9.87
N GLY A 74 -32.93 14.61 -8.89
CA GLY A 74 -33.18 13.49 -7.99
C GLY A 74 -32.15 13.39 -6.86
N ARG A 75 -32.45 14.06 -5.75
CA ARG A 75 -31.64 14.21 -4.53
C ARG A 75 -31.11 12.86 -3.99
N GLY A 76 -29.79 12.67 -4.06
CA GLY A 76 -29.09 11.62 -3.31
C GLY A 76 -29.01 12.00 -1.83
N ARG A 77 -29.78 11.32 -0.97
CA ARG A 77 -29.67 11.42 0.50
C ARG A 77 -28.31 10.90 0.94
N GLY A 78 -27.61 11.75 1.68
CA GLY A 78 -26.22 11.57 2.10
C GLY A 78 -26.00 10.41 3.08
N ALA A 79 -24.89 9.73 2.88
CA ALA A 79 -24.27 8.89 3.90
C ALA A 79 -23.66 9.78 5.00
N PRO A 80 -23.74 9.41 6.28
CA PRO A 80 -23.13 10.19 7.36
C PRO A 80 -21.60 10.04 7.29
N ARG A 81 -20.92 11.12 6.88
CA ARG A 81 -19.46 11.25 6.98
C ARG A 81 -19.11 11.70 8.40
N GLY A 82 -18.63 10.76 9.20
CA GLY A 82 -17.86 11.04 10.41
C GLY A 82 -16.46 11.53 10.08
N GLY A 83 -15.95 12.44 10.91
CA GLY A 83 -14.59 13.01 10.87
C GLY A 83 -14.63 14.54 10.92
N GLY A 84 -14.40 15.10 12.11
CA GLY A 84 -14.27 16.54 12.33
C GLY A 84 -13.13 17.11 11.51
N GLY A 85 -13.46 18.00 10.59
CA GLY A 85 -12.52 18.79 9.83
C GLY A 85 -13.28 19.90 9.12
N MET A 86 -12.60 20.99 8.79
CA MET A 86 -13.14 22.20 8.14
C MET A 86 -14.23 21.85 7.09
N ARG A 87 -15.51 22.05 7.39
CA ARG A 87 -16.61 21.80 6.43
C ARG A 87 -16.60 22.90 5.37
N GLY A 88 -16.77 22.55 4.09
CA GLY A 88 -16.85 23.53 3.00
C GLY A 88 -18.04 24.49 3.19
N GLY A 89 -17.86 25.76 2.81
CA GLY A 89 -18.89 26.79 2.86
C GLY A 89 -18.87 27.71 4.10
N LYS A 90 -17.82 27.65 4.93
CA LYS A 90 -17.59 28.64 5.99
C LYS A 90 -16.64 29.73 5.51
N THR A 91 -16.90 30.97 5.92
CA THR A 91 -15.96 32.08 5.76
C THR A 91 -14.72 31.80 6.60
N VAL A 92 -13.55 32.04 6.01
CA VAL A 92 -12.23 31.81 6.61
C VAL A 92 -11.37 33.03 6.33
N VAL A 93 -10.43 33.32 7.23
CA VAL A 93 -9.48 34.41 7.06
C VAL A 93 -8.15 33.81 6.64
N VAL A 94 -7.48 34.40 5.65
CA VAL A 94 -6.15 33.96 5.20
C VAL A 94 -5.13 35.00 5.66
N GLU A 95 -4.15 34.55 6.43
CA GLU A 95 -3.04 35.38 6.92
C GLU A 95 -1.71 34.85 6.38
N PRO A 96 -0.73 35.73 6.09
CA PRO A 96 0.62 35.28 5.73
C PRO A 96 1.30 34.57 6.92
N HIS A 97 2.01 33.48 6.64
CA HIS A 97 2.87 32.82 7.62
C HIS A 97 4.22 33.57 7.74
N ARG A 98 5.02 33.26 8.76
CA ARG A 98 6.41 33.78 8.87
C ARG A 98 7.32 33.40 7.69
N LEU A 99 6.97 32.33 6.97
CA LEU A 99 7.72 31.84 5.82
C LEU A 99 7.08 32.40 4.57
N GLU A 100 7.90 33.00 3.70
CA GLU A 100 7.45 33.61 2.47
C GLU A 100 6.75 32.59 1.56
N GLY A 101 5.63 32.99 0.95
CA GLY A 101 4.85 32.12 0.07
C GLY A 101 3.96 31.08 0.77
N VAL A 102 3.99 31.02 2.11
CA VAL A 102 3.14 30.15 2.93
C VAL A 102 2.11 30.99 3.70
N PHE A 103 0.90 30.45 3.86
CA PHE A 103 -0.24 31.13 4.47
C PHE A 103 -0.90 30.25 5.53
N ILE A 104 -1.59 30.88 6.48
CA ILE A 104 -2.44 30.23 7.47
C ILE A 104 -3.88 30.60 7.14
N VAL A 105 -4.72 29.58 6.96
CA VAL A 105 -6.17 29.74 6.87
C VAL A 105 -6.73 29.57 8.28
N LYS A 106 -7.13 30.68 8.89
CA LYS A 106 -7.79 30.72 10.20
C LYS A 106 -9.28 30.39 10.07
N GLY A 107 -9.75 29.55 10.97
CA GLY A 107 -11.15 29.17 11.06
C GLY A 107 -11.46 28.52 12.40
N LYS A 108 -12.27 27.45 12.40
CA LYS A 108 -12.45 26.64 13.63
C LYS A 108 -11.20 25.83 13.96
N GLU A 109 -10.49 25.42 12.92
CA GLU A 109 -9.20 24.74 12.98
C GLU A 109 -8.28 25.46 12.00
N ASP A 110 -7.12 25.87 12.46
CA ASP A 110 -6.15 26.54 11.61
C ASP A 110 -5.51 25.52 10.66
N ALA A 111 -5.28 25.94 9.43
CA ALA A 111 -4.69 25.09 8.40
C ALA A 111 -3.61 25.82 7.62
N LEU A 112 -2.51 25.13 7.35
CA LEU A 112 -1.47 25.63 6.46
C LEU A 112 -1.97 25.64 5.01
N ALA A 113 -1.59 26.64 4.22
CA ALA A 113 -1.97 26.76 2.83
C ALA A 113 -0.89 27.42 1.96
N THR A 114 -0.97 27.17 0.65
CA THR A 114 -0.14 27.81 -0.38
C THR A 114 -1.03 28.50 -1.42
N LYS A 115 -0.55 29.59 -2.04
CA LYS A 115 -1.27 30.28 -3.11
C LYS A 115 -1.28 29.41 -4.37
N ASN A 116 -2.46 29.04 -4.87
CA ASN A 116 -2.58 28.14 -6.00
C ASN A 116 -2.14 28.82 -7.29
N MET A 117 -1.16 28.22 -7.97
CA MET A 117 -0.73 28.68 -9.29
C MET A 117 -1.74 28.31 -10.41
N VAL A 118 -2.47 27.20 -10.25
CA VAL A 118 -3.41 26.68 -11.26
C VAL A 118 -4.83 26.75 -10.69
N VAL A 119 -5.41 27.95 -10.75
CA VAL A 119 -6.73 28.26 -10.19
C VAL A 119 -7.80 27.30 -10.74
N GLY A 120 -8.67 26.81 -9.86
CA GLY A 120 -9.79 25.95 -10.24
C GLY A 120 -9.49 24.46 -10.16
N GLU A 121 -8.22 24.07 -9.96
CA GLU A 121 -7.80 22.68 -9.90
C GLU A 121 -7.11 22.28 -8.59
N SER A 122 -7.51 21.13 -8.04
CA SER A 122 -6.81 20.44 -6.95
C SER A 122 -5.98 19.28 -7.48
N VAL A 123 -4.81 19.02 -6.89
CA VAL A 123 -3.90 17.95 -7.36
C VAL A 123 -4.28 16.58 -6.80
N TYR A 124 -4.62 16.50 -5.52
CA TYR A 124 -4.91 15.24 -4.82
C TYR A 124 -6.23 15.26 -4.02
N GLY A 125 -7.11 16.21 -4.36
CA GLY A 125 -8.43 16.36 -3.73
C GLY A 125 -8.41 17.11 -2.40
N GLU A 126 -7.38 17.91 -2.17
CA GLU A 126 -7.26 18.84 -1.05
C GLU A 126 -8.32 19.95 -1.08
N LYS A 127 -8.58 20.53 0.09
CA LYS A 127 -9.50 21.67 0.21
C LYS A 127 -8.86 22.91 -0.40
N ARG A 128 -9.69 23.73 -1.02
CA ARG A 128 -9.30 25.01 -1.62
C ARG A 128 -10.12 26.13 -0.99
N VAL A 129 -9.50 27.29 -0.87
CA VAL A 129 -10.09 28.50 -0.32
C VAL A 129 -9.95 29.58 -1.38
N SER A 130 -11.07 30.10 -1.86
CA SER A 130 -11.08 31.23 -2.78
C SER A 130 -11.34 32.51 -1.99
N VAL A 131 -10.48 33.50 -2.15
CA VAL A 131 -10.63 34.84 -1.60
C VAL A 131 -10.84 35.78 -2.79
N ASP A 132 -11.88 36.60 -2.70
CA ASP A 132 -12.15 37.65 -3.68
C ASP A 132 -11.55 38.95 -3.14
N ASP A 133 -10.62 39.53 -3.89
CA ASP A 133 -9.91 40.75 -3.50
C ASP A 133 -10.74 42.01 -3.80
N GLY A 134 -12.02 41.88 -4.18
CA GLY A 134 -12.93 42.99 -4.49
C GLY A 134 -12.61 43.72 -5.80
N THR A 135 -11.51 43.34 -6.46
CA THR A 135 -11.05 43.84 -7.77
C THR A 135 -11.51 42.97 -8.94
N GLY A 136 -12.34 41.95 -8.67
CA GLY A 136 -12.86 41.00 -9.66
C GLY A 136 -11.91 39.84 -10.00
N THR A 137 -10.71 39.81 -9.39
CA THR A 137 -9.77 38.68 -9.52
C THR A 137 -9.85 37.83 -8.25
N SER A 138 -10.20 36.55 -8.40
CA SER A 138 -10.23 35.61 -7.26
C SER A 138 -8.87 34.92 -7.11
N VAL A 139 -8.28 35.06 -5.92
CA VAL A 139 -7.06 34.33 -5.54
C VAL A 139 -7.49 33.04 -4.84
N GLU A 140 -6.94 31.92 -5.31
CA GLU A 140 -7.22 30.62 -4.72
C GLU A 140 -6.02 30.13 -3.90
N TYR A 141 -6.29 29.58 -2.72
CA TYR A 141 -5.32 28.95 -1.83
C TYR A 141 -5.62 27.46 -1.69
N ARG A 142 -4.58 26.64 -1.56
CA ARG A 142 -4.67 25.18 -1.38
C ARG A 142 -4.21 24.80 0.01
N VAL A 143 -5.05 24.05 0.73
CA VAL A 143 -4.71 23.55 2.06
C VAL A 143 -3.59 22.51 1.95
N TRP A 144 -2.50 22.73 2.68
CA TRP A 144 -1.34 21.88 2.72
C TRP A 144 -1.42 20.95 3.93
N ASN A 145 -1.57 19.65 3.67
CA ASN A 145 -1.78 18.65 4.72
C ASN A 145 -0.45 18.21 5.38
N PRO A 146 -0.24 18.49 6.67
CA PRO A 146 0.97 18.10 7.41
C PRO A 146 1.12 16.58 7.58
N PHE A 147 0.01 15.84 7.64
CA PHE A 147 0.02 14.38 7.75
C PHE A 147 0.46 13.68 6.45
N ARG A 148 0.54 14.41 5.34
CA ARG A 148 0.94 13.88 4.02
C ARG A 148 2.25 14.45 3.51
N SER A 149 2.75 15.53 4.10
CA SER A 149 3.91 16.25 3.60
C SER A 149 4.84 16.59 4.75
N LYS A 150 6.07 16.08 4.69
CA LYS A 150 7.08 16.27 5.75
C LYS A 150 7.52 17.72 5.87
N LEU A 151 7.53 18.43 4.74
CA LEU A 151 7.78 19.86 4.71
C LEU A 151 6.67 20.66 5.41
N ALA A 152 5.39 20.32 5.19
CA ALA A 152 4.32 20.96 5.96
C ALA A 152 4.39 20.63 7.45
N ALA A 153 4.71 19.38 7.78
CA ALA A 153 4.91 18.97 9.18
C ALA A 153 6.08 19.72 9.84
N SER A 154 7.19 19.97 9.13
CA SER A 154 8.31 20.74 9.68
C SER A 154 7.97 22.20 9.88
N ILE A 155 7.21 22.81 8.95
CA ILE A 155 6.74 24.19 9.09
C ILE A 155 5.85 24.31 10.33
N MET A 156 4.91 23.37 10.54
CA MET A 156 4.07 23.35 11.75
C MET A 156 4.84 22.95 13.01
N GLY A 157 5.88 22.12 12.87
CA GLY A 157 6.76 21.70 13.95
C GLY A 157 7.73 22.79 14.42
N GLY A 158 7.68 23.98 13.81
CA GLY A 158 8.43 25.13 14.27
C GLY A 158 9.73 25.40 13.53
N LEU A 159 10.00 24.77 12.38
CA LEU A 159 11.19 25.03 11.55
C LEU A 159 11.37 26.53 11.23
N GLU A 160 12.50 27.13 11.61
CA GLU A 160 12.75 28.58 11.51
C GLU A 160 12.77 29.06 10.05
N ASP A 161 13.59 28.43 9.21
CA ASP A 161 13.66 28.71 7.77
C ASP A 161 13.83 27.40 6.98
N ASN A 162 13.07 27.25 5.91
CA ASN A 162 13.23 26.15 4.95
C ASN A 162 13.97 26.59 3.66
N HIS A 163 14.30 27.88 3.56
CA HIS A 163 14.97 28.54 2.44
C HIS A 163 14.23 28.47 1.10
N ILE A 164 13.01 27.92 1.06
CA ILE A 164 12.16 27.85 -0.14
C ILE A 164 11.32 29.12 -0.17
N LYS A 165 11.80 30.11 -0.93
CA LYS A 165 11.17 31.43 -1.09
C LYS A 165 10.66 31.63 -2.52
N PRO A 166 9.74 32.58 -2.75
CA PRO A 166 9.37 32.98 -4.11
C PRO A 166 10.62 33.33 -4.95
N GLY A 167 10.68 32.84 -6.18
CA GLY A 167 11.82 33.04 -7.11
C GLY A 167 12.99 32.06 -6.96
N THR A 168 13.00 31.20 -5.93
CA THR A 168 14.11 30.25 -5.70
C THR A 168 14.15 29.12 -6.73
N LYS A 169 15.34 28.62 -7.05
CA LYS A 169 15.51 27.36 -7.79
C LYS A 169 15.67 26.20 -6.82
N LEU A 170 14.71 25.29 -6.82
CA LEU A 170 14.63 24.15 -5.92
C LEU A 170 14.91 22.84 -6.66
N LEU A 171 15.82 22.01 -6.12
CA LEU A 171 15.97 20.61 -6.51
C LEU A 171 15.28 19.70 -5.48
N TYR A 172 14.20 19.05 -5.88
CA TYR A 172 13.42 18.14 -5.05
C TYR A 172 13.81 16.69 -5.36
N LEU A 173 14.40 15.99 -4.40
CA LEU A 173 14.81 14.58 -4.52
C LEU A 173 13.76 13.67 -3.88
N GLY A 174 13.21 12.74 -4.66
CA GLY A 174 12.15 11.82 -4.21
C GLY A 174 10.76 12.43 -4.32
N ALA A 175 10.43 12.99 -5.48
CA ALA A 175 9.18 13.70 -5.74
C ALA A 175 7.90 12.84 -5.66
N ALA A 176 8.02 11.52 -5.72
CA ALA A 176 6.93 10.56 -5.76
C ALA A 176 5.87 10.96 -6.80
N SER A 177 4.59 11.08 -6.40
CA SER A 177 3.50 11.48 -7.29
C SER A 177 3.33 13.00 -7.41
N GLY A 178 4.21 13.81 -6.82
CA GLY A 178 4.18 15.27 -6.93
C GLY A 178 3.22 16.01 -5.97
N THR A 179 2.74 15.36 -4.90
CA THR A 179 1.83 15.99 -3.92
C THR A 179 2.49 17.18 -3.21
N THR A 180 3.64 16.98 -2.56
CA THR A 180 4.41 18.06 -1.92
C THR A 180 5.04 18.99 -2.95
N VAL A 181 5.55 18.44 -4.06
CA VAL A 181 6.14 19.23 -5.17
C VAL A 181 5.18 20.29 -5.67
N SER A 182 3.88 19.97 -5.76
CA SER A 182 2.87 20.95 -6.17
C SER A 182 2.74 22.14 -5.21
N HIS A 183 2.97 21.94 -3.91
CA HIS A 183 2.98 23.03 -2.93
C HIS A 183 4.31 23.79 -2.96
N CYS A 184 5.45 23.10 -3.13
CA CYS A 184 6.73 23.78 -3.36
C CYS A 184 6.68 24.69 -4.59
N SER A 185 6.08 24.22 -5.69
CA SER A 185 5.86 25.00 -6.92
C SER A 185 4.99 26.23 -6.68
N ASP A 186 3.93 26.09 -5.88
CA ASP A 186 3.06 27.21 -5.48
C ASP A 186 3.84 28.26 -4.65
N VAL A 187 4.72 27.83 -3.73
CA VAL A 187 5.55 28.71 -2.88
C VAL A 187 6.63 29.43 -3.68
N VAL A 188 7.35 28.69 -4.53
CA VAL A 188 8.42 29.21 -5.39
C VAL A 188 7.86 30.19 -6.43
N GLY A 189 6.60 30.03 -6.83
CA GLY A 189 5.96 30.94 -7.76
C GLY A 189 6.46 30.81 -9.22
N PRO A 190 5.96 31.67 -10.12
CA PRO A 190 6.21 31.56 -11.56
C PRO A 190 7.65 31.95 -11.95
N GLU A 191 8.35 32.72 -11.13
CA GLU A 191 9.73 33.17 -11.41
C GLU A 191 10.79 32.14 -11.03
N GLY A 192 10.48 31.27 -10.06
CA GLY A 192 11.40 30.20 -9.66
C GLY A 192 11.11 28.88 -10.40
N ILE A 193 11.95 27.87 -10.14
CA ILE A 193 11.88 26.58 -10.84
C ILE A 193 12.01 25.45 -9.82
N VAL A 194 11.21 24.39 -9.97
CA VAL A 194 11.29 23.17 -9.19
C VAL A 194 11.71 22.01 -10.09
N TYR A 195 12.94 21.53 -9.92
CA TYR A 195 13.42 20.30 -10.55
C TYR A 195 13.01 19.11 -9.68
N ALA A 196 12.08 18.28 -10.15
CA ALA A 196 11.49 17.19 -9.38
C ALA A 196 12.03 15.84 -9.86
N VAL A 197 12.93 15.24 -9.09
CA VAL A 197 13.58 13.95 -9.40
C VAL A 197 12.81 12.80 -8.77
N GLU A 198 12.42 11.82 -9.60
CA GLU A 198 11.73 10.61 -9.16
C GLU A 198 12.20 9.38 -9.94
N PHE A 199 12.53 8.29 -9.22
CA PHE A 199 13.03 7.08 -9.86
C PHE A 199 11.92 6.20 -10.47
N SER A 200 10.75 6.17 -9.84
CA SER A 200 9.65 5.29 -10.26
C SER A 200 8.92 5.81 -11.49
N HIS A 201 8.87 5.02 -12.56
CA HIS A 201 8.09 5.35 -13.77
C HIS A 201 6.60 5.57 -13.49
N ARG A 202 6.01 4.80 -12.56
CA ARG A 202 4.60 4.93 -12.20
C ARG A 202 4.34 6.28 -11.52
N SER A 203 5.17 6.61 -10.54
CA SER A 203 5.08 7.88 -9.81
C SER A 203 5.42 9.06 -10.73
N GLY A 204 6.41 8.88 -11.60
CA GLY A 204 6.80 9.83 -12.64
C GLY A 204 5.68 10.14 -13.62
N ARG A 205 4.80 9.18 -13.95
CA ARG A 205 3.60 9.44 -14.75
C ARG A 205 2.65 10.41 -14.07
N ASP A 206 2.43 10.26 -12.77
CA ASP A 206 1.58 11.16 -12.00
C ASP A 206 2.23 12.54 -11.86
N LEU A 207 3.55 12.58 -11.62
CA LEU A 207 4.35 13.79 -11.56
C LEU A 207 4.32 14.58 -12.89
N LEU A 208 4.40 13.89 -14.03
CA LEU A 208 4.24 14.49 -15.36
C LEU A 208 2.85 15.14 -15.51
N GLY A 209 1.81 14.53 -14.94
CA GLY A 209 0.46 15.10 -14.90
C GLY A 209 0.41 16.43 -14.14
N VAL A 210 1.16 16.53 -13.03
CA VAL A 210 1.30 17.78 -12.26
C VAL A 210 2.10 18.83 -13.03
N ALA A 211 3.24 18.44 -13.59
CA ALA A 211 4.15 19.32 -14.34
C ALA A 211 3.51 19.88 -15.62
N LYS A 212 2.64 19.11 -16.29
CA LYS A 212 1.89 19.61 -17.47
C LYS A 212 1.05 20.85 -17.16
N LYS A 213 0.63 21.00 -15.90
CA LYS A 213 -0.24 22.10 -15.45
C LYS A 213 0.54 23.21 -14.76
N ARG A 214 1.73 22.89 -14.23
CA ARG A 214 2.61 23.82 -13.52
C ARG A 214 3.89 24.03 -14.32
N PRO A 215 4.01 25.13 -15.07
CA PRO A 215 5.12 25.33 -16.00
C PRO A 215 6.48 25.49 -15.31
N ASN A 216 6.48 25.86 -14.02
CA ASN A 216 7.69 25.98 -13.21
C ASN A 216 8.20 24.64 -12.65
N VAL A 217 7.54 23.51 -12.94
CA VAL A 217 7.99 22.18 -12.49
C VAL A 217 8.61 21.42 -13.65
N VAL A 218 9.88 21.03 -13.50
CA VAL A 218 10.61 20.18 -14.45
C VAL A 218 10.67 18.74 -13.88
N PRO A 219 9.89 17.80 -14.42
CA PRO A 219 9.89 16.42 -13.95
C PRO A 219 11.08 15.64 -14.54
N ILE A 220 11.84 14.97 -13.69
CA ILE A 220 13.02 14.19 -14.06
C ILE A 220 12.81 12.76 -13.57
N VAL A 221 12.60 11.83 -14.50
CA VAL A 221 12.39 10.41 -14.17
C VAL A 221 13.71 9.65 -14.25
N GLU A 222 14.57 9.84 -13.23
CA GLU A 222 15.90 9.23 -13.14
C GLU A 222 16.26 8.88 -11.69
N ASP A 223 17.30 8.06 -11.52
CA ASP A 223 17.85 7.73 -10.20
C ASP A 223 18.69 8.88 -9.63
N ALA A 224 18.27 9.41 -8.47
CA ALA A 224 18.97 10.48 -7.76
C ALA A 224 20.39 10.10 -7.29
N ARG A 225 20.74 8.80 -7.27
CA ARG A 225 22.12 8.33 -7.01
C ARG A 225 23.10 8.69 -8.13
N HIS A 226 22.60 9.02 -9.32
CA HIS A 226 23.38 9.22 -10.54
C HIS A 226 23.15 10.61 -11.16
N PRO A 227 23.55 11.70 -10.48
CA PRO A 227 23.28 13.07 -10.93
C PRO A 227 23.84 13.41 -12.32
N HIS A 228 24.89 12.71 -12.76
CA HIS A 228 25.46 12.84 -14.09
C HIS A 228 24.45 12.55 -15.22
N LYS A 229 23.41 11.74 -14.98
CA LYS A 229 22.40 11.41 -15.99
C LYS A 229 21.49 12.58 -16.35
N TYR A 230 21.18 13.44 -15.37
CA TYR A 230 20.31 14.59 -15.56
C TYR A 230 21.04 15.93 -15.43
N ARG A 231 22.38 15.91 -15.48
CA ARG A 231 23.22 17.13 -15.45
C ARG A 231 22.90 18.14 -16.54
N MET A 232 22.38 17.67 -17.68
CA MET A 232 22.02 18.54 -18.80
C MET A 232 20.70 19.28 -18.58
N LEU A 233 19.88 18.81 -17.63
CA LEU A 233 18.54 19.35 -17.36
C LEU A 233 18.55 20.32 -16.18
N VAL A 234 19.39 20.06 -15.18
CA VAL A 234 19.41 20.81 -13.91
C VAL A 234 20.54 21.84 -13.93
N GLY A 235 20.18 23.11 -13.79
CA GLY A 235 21.13 24.19 -13.57
C GLY A 235 21.52 24.35 -12.09
N MET A 236 22.33 25.36 -11.76
CA MET A 236 22.68 25.65 -10.37
C MET A 236 21.43 26.08 -9.57
N VAL A 237 21.16 25.37 -8.48
CA VAL A 237 20.00 25.55 -7.59
C VAL A 237 20.40 26.23 -6.27
N ASP A 238 19.42 26.89 -5.65
CA ASP A 238 19.58 27.60 -4.38
C ASP A 238 19.35 26.65 -3.20
N VAL A 239 18.38 25.74 -3.34
CA VAL A 239 17.96 24.82 -2.27
C VAL A 239 17.78 23.40 -2.80
N ILE A 240 18.20 22.42 -2.00
CA ILE A 240 17.85 21.00 -2.18
C ILE A 240 16.88 20.58 -1.09
N PHE A 241 15.75 19.98 -1.48
CA PHE A 241 14.87 19.28 -0.54
C PHE A 241 14.94 17.77 -0.81
N SER A 242 15.25 16.98 0.21
CA SER A 242 15.38 15.53 0.09
C SER A 242 14.34 14.78 0.94
N ASP A 243 13.45 14.06 0.26
CA ASP A 243 12.44 13.17 0.86
C ASP A 243 12.73 11.68 0.56
N VAL A 244 13.97 11.38 0.16
CA VAL A 244 14.39 10.05 -0.22
C VAL A 244 14.49 9.15 1.01
N ALA A 245 13.79 8.00 1.00
CA ALA A 245 13.86 7.01 2.06
C ALA A 245 14.82 5.87 1.66
N GLN A 246 16.13 6.11 1.72
CA GLN A 246 17.17 5.13 1.41
C GLN A 246 18.25 5.10 2.51
N PRO A 247 18.96 3.97 2.74
CA PRO A 247 20.06 3.93 3.70
C PRO A 247 21.26 4.82 3.35
N ASP A 248 21.47 5.09 2.07
CA ASP A 248 22.55 5.93 1.55
C ASP A 248 22.12 7.40 1.32
N GLN A 249 21.19 7.90 2.16
CA GLN A 249 20.56 9.21 2.00
C GLN A 249 21.57 10.38 2.00
N ALA A 250 22.46 10.46 3.00
CA ALA A 250 23.48 11.51 3.06
C ALA A 250 24.34 11.58 1.78
N ARG A 251 24.78 10.42 1.27
CA ARG A 251 25.58 10.33 0.03
C ARG A 251 24.81 10.84 -1.19
N ILE A 252 23.53 10.49 -1.31
CA ILE A 252 22.68 10.95 -2.41
C ILE A 252 22.57 12.48 -2.38
N VAL A 253 22.32 13.06 -1.21
CA VAL A 253 22.22 14.52 -1.06
C VAL A 253 23.55 15.20 -1.38
N ALA A 254 24.67 14.68 -0.84
CA ALA A 254 26.00 15.22 -1.10
C ALA A 254 26.36 15.21 -2.59
N LEU A 255 26.16 14.09 -3.29
CA LEU A 255 26.42 14.01 -4.72
C LEU A 255 25.58 14.99 -5.55
N ASN A 256 24.32 15.21 -5.17
CA ASN A 256 23.47 16.18 -5.84
C ASN A 256 23.91 17.61 -5.54
N ALA A 257 24.32 17.88 -4.31
CA ALA A 257 24.78 19.20 -3.91
C ALA A 257 26.10 19.59 -4.57
N HIS A 258 27.07 18.68 -4.62
CA HIS A 258 28.36 18.94 -5.30
C HIS A 258 28.19 19.25 -6.80
N ASN A 259 27.12 18.75 -7.43
CA ASN A 259 26.86 19.00 -8.84
C ASN A 259 25.98 20.23 -9.12
N PHE A 260 24.99 20.51 -8.26
CA PHE A 260 23.93 21.47 -8.57
C PHE A 260 23.74 22.57 -7.53
N LEU A 261 24.18 22.40 -6.28
CA LEU A 261 23.94 23.40 -5.24
C LEU A 261 24.96 24.53 -5.36
N LYS A 262 24.49 25.78 -5.33
CA LYS A 262 25.37 26.97 -5.29
C LYS A 262 26.20 26.98 -4.01
N ASN A 263 27.35 27.64 -4.05
CA ASN A 263 28.11 27.93 -2.83
C ASN A 263 27.25 28.79 -1.89
N GLY A 264 27.11 28.34 -0.64
CA GLY A 264 26.20 28.96 0.34
C GLY A 264 24.73 28.57 0.16
N GLY A 265 24.40 27.68 -0.76
CA GLY A 265 23.06 27.11 -0.90
C GLY A 265 22.70 26.20 0.27
N HIS A 266 21.40 25.91 0.40
CA HIS A 266 20.87 25.21 1.56
C HIS A 266 20.32 23.82 1.18
N ALA A 267 20.39 22.88 2.14
CA ALA A 267 19.80 21.56 1.97
C ALA A 267 18.89 21.23 3.16
N VAL A 268 17.66 20.86 2.86
CA VAL A 268 16.66 20.40 3.83
C VAL A 268 16.44 18.91 3.60
N ILE A 269 16.68 18.10 4.63
CA ILE A 269 16.69 16.63 4.52
C ILE A 269 15.69 16.05 5.51
N SER A 270 14.74 15.25 5.00
CA SER A 270 13.86 14.45 5.85
C SER A 270 14.52 13.11 6.15
N ILE A 271 14.98 12.91 7.38
CA ILE A 271 15.58 11.65 7.82
C ILE A 271 14.52 10.75 8.46
N LYS A 272 14.40 9.51 8.01
CA LYS A 272 13.54 8.49 8.63
C LYS A 272 14.38 7.35 9.18
N ALA A 273 14.57 7.33 10.50
CA ALA A 273 15.44 6.39 11.20
C ALA A 273 15.24 4.93 10.74
N ASN A 274 14.00 4.43 10.80
CA ASN A 274 13.67 3.04 10.44
C ASN A 274 13.98 2.64 8.97
N CYS A 275 14.18 3.61 8.07
CA CYS A 275 14.55 3.34 6.69
C CYS A 275 16.07 3.28 6.48
N ILE A 276 16.84 3.84 7.41
CA ILE A 276 18.30 3.85 7.38
C ILE A 276 18.82 2.64 8.14
N ASP A 277 18.42 2.53 9.41
CA ASP A 277 18.73 1.39 10.26
C ASP A 277 17.51 1.12 11.16
N SER A 278 16.94 -0.09 11.02
CA SER A 278 15.77 -0.51 11.81
C SER A 278 16.15 -1.09 13.17
N THR A 279 17.44 -1.30 13.44
CA THR A 279 17.95 -1.94 14.65
C THR A 279 18.54 -0.95 15.64
N ALA A 280 19.10 0.15 15.14
CA ALA A 280 19.65 1.22 15.97
C ALA A 280 18.56 2.17 16.50
N GLU A 281 18.84 2.79 17.64
CA GLU A 281 17.99 3.83 18.21
C GLU A 281 17.92 5.07 17.28
N PRO A 282 16.75 5.72 17.13
CA PRO A 282 16.58 6.84 16.20
C PRO A 282 17.58 7.98 16.40
N GLU A 283 17.90 8.31 17.65
CA GLU A 283 18.86 9.38 17.99
C GLU A 283 20.27 9.07 17.47
N ALA A 284 20.71 7.82 17.57
CA ALA A 284 21.99 7.38 17.05
C ALA A 284 22.02 7.45 15.52
N VAL A 285 20.92 7.08 14.86
CA VAL A 285 20.79 7.20 13.40
C VAL A 285 20.86 8.66 12.95
N PHE A 286 20.16 9.56 13.64
CA PHE A 286 20.20 11.00 13.33
C PHE A 286 21.59 11.58 13.51
N ALA A 287 22.26 11.28 14.63
CA ALA A 287 23.63 11.73 14.86
C ALA A 287 24.60 11.20 13.79
N GLY A 288 24.45 9.93 13.39
CA GLY A 288 25.24 9.33 12.32
C GLY A 288 25.07 10.03 10.97
N GLU A 289 23.84 10.33 10.56
CA GLU A 289 23.58 11.05 9.30
C GLU A 289 24.09 12.50 9.34
N VAL A 290 23.92 13.21 10.47
CA VAL A 290 24.47 14.56 10.63
C VAL A 290 25.99 14.56 10.50
N ASN A 291 26.68 13.56 11.05
CA ASN A 291 28.14 13.44 10.93
C ASN A 291 28.58 13.18 9.48
N LYS A 292 27.89 12.28 8.75
CA LYS A 292 28.15 12.06 7.31
C LYS A 292 27.98 13.33 6.49
N LEU A 293 26.97 14.15 6.80
CA LEU A 293 26.75 15.42 6.11
C LEU A 293 27.85 16.45 6.43
N LYS A 294 28.36 16.47 7.66
CA LYS A 294 29.51 17.30 8.05
C LYS A 294 30.78 16.92 7.29
N GLU A 295 31.03 15.62 7.11
CA GLU A 295 32.14 15.11 6.29
C GLU A 295 32.03 15.59 4.83
N GLU A 296 30.80 15.71 4.32
CA GLU A 296 30.48 16.24 2.99
C GLU A 296 30.40 17.77 2.93
N LYS A 297 30.98 18.47 3.92
CA LYS A 297 31.08 19.94 4.02
C LYS A 297 29.77 20.69 4.25
N PHE A 298 28.71 20.02 4.71
CA PHE A 298 27.51 20.71 5.17
C PHE A 298 27.67 21.22 6.60
N LYS A 299 27.19 22.44 6.85
CA LYS A 299 27.03 22.97 8.21
C LYS A 299 25.58 22.77 8.64
N PRO A 300 25.29 21.88 9.63
CA PRO A 300 23.94 21.76 10.15
C PRO A 300 23.56 23.05 10.87
N LEU A 301 22.37 23.60 10.55
CA LEU A 301 21.85 24.82 11.14
C LEU A 301 20.77 24.52 12.18
N GLU A 302 19.77 23.74 11.76
CA GLU A 302 18.59 23.45 12.56
C GLU A 302 18.22 21.97 12.43
N GLN A 303 17.70 21.38 13.51
CA GLN A 303 17.14 20.04 13.52
C GLN A 303 15.80 20.08 14.27
N VAL A 304 14.73 19.65 13.59
CA VAL A 304 13.39 19.57 14.17
C VAL A 304 12.94 18.12 14.16
N THR A 305 12.65 17.58 15.34
CA THR A 305 12.02 16.27 15.46
C THR A 305 10.53 16.42 15.18
N LEU A 306 10.05 15.76 14.13
CA LEU A 306 8.63 15.71 13.81
C LEU A 306 7.92 14.72 14.73
N GLU A 307 7.73 15.11 16.00
CA GLU A 307 6.77 14.47 16.88
C GLU A 307 5.36 14.55 16.27
N PRO A 308 4.46 13.61 16.57
CA PRO A 308 3.71 12.95 15.53
C PRO A 308 2.51 13.76 14.99
N VAL A 309 2.79 14.70 14.10
CA VAL A 309 1.86 15.09 13.03
C VAL A 309 1.84 14.03 11.92
N MET A 310 2.75 13.04 11.96
CA MET A 310 2.75 11.89 11.03
C MET A 310 2.48 10.55 11.71
N THR A 311 2.38 10.53 13.04
CA THR A 311 2.21 9.31 13.83
C THR A 311 1.04 9.41 14.80
N SER A 312 -0.09 9.99 14.36
CA SER A 312 -1.29 9.19 14.60
C SER A 312 -1.23 8.04 13.61
N THR A 313 -0.28 7.10 13.78
CA THR A 313 -0.46 5.77 13.20
C THR A 313 -1.71 5.28 13.88
N VAL A 314 -2.85 5.51 13.23
CA VAL A 314 -4.14 5.01 13.68
C VAL A 314 -3.87 3.55 13.95
N GLN A 315 -3.90 3.16 15.22
CA GLN A 315 -3.54 1.82 15.65
C GLN A 315 -4.36 0.89 14.79
N SER A 316 -3.70 0.24 13.85
CA SER A 316 -4.38 -0.53 12.82
C SER A 316 -3.59 -1.78 12.49
N VAL A 317 -4.33 -2.81 12.14
CA VAL A 317 -3.82 -4.09 11.69
C VAL A 317 -4.61 -4.53 10.47
N GLN A 318 -3.90 -5.12 9.52
CA GLN A 318 -4.50 -5.73 8.35
C GLN A 318 -4.36 -7.25 8.44
N THR A 319 -5.46 -7.96 8.27
CA THR A 319 -5.48 -9.42 8.30
C THR A 319 -6.27 -10.00 7.14
N PHE A 320 -6.06 -11.30 6.89
CA PHE A 320 -6.62 -12.00 5.75
C PHE A 320 -7.32 -13.29 6.16
N GLY A 321 -8.54 -13.47 5.65
CA GLY A 321 -9.28 -14.71 5.68
C GLY A 321 -9.42 -15.29 4.29
N ARG A 322 -9.33 -16.62 4.14
CA ARG A 322 -9.41 -17.29 2.84
C ARG A 322 -10.23 -18.56 2.95
N LYS A 323 -11.15 -18.76 2.01
CA LYS A 323 -11.89 -20.01 1.85
C LYS A 323 -12.12 -20.28 0.37
N LYS A 324 -11.62 -21.42 -0.14
CA LYS A 324 -11.63 -21.74 -1.58
C LYS A 324 -11.01 -20.57 -2.38
N THR A 325 -11.77 -19.97 -3.30
CA THR A 325 -11.37 -18.80 -4.10
C THR A 325 -11.78 -17.46 -3.47
N ALA A 326 -12.50 -17.47 -2.34
CA ALA A 326 -12.91 -16.27 -1.64
C ALA A 326 -11.77 -15.74 -0.75
N THR A 327 -11.54 -14.43 -0.85
CA THR A 327 -10.51 -13.71 -0.09
C THR A 327 -11.15 -12.54 0.63
N ALA A 328 -10.98 -12.50 1.95
CA ALA A 328 -11.44 -11.42 2.81
C ALA A 328 -10.23 -10.68 3.38
N VAL A 329 -10.24 -9.36 3.25
CA VAL A 329 -9.22 -8.46 3.80
C VAL A 329 -9.90 -7.63 4.88
N ALA A 330 -9.47 -7.81 6.13
CA ALA A 330 -9.96 -7.03 7.27
C ALA A 330 -8.94 -5.97 7.65
N HIS A 331 -9.40 -4.73 7.74
CA HIS A 331 -8.65 -3.60 8.25
C HIS A 331 -9.27 -3.19 9.59
N CYS A 332 -8.58 -3.50 10.67
CA CYS A 332 -8.99 -3.18 12.04
C CYS A 332 -8.28 -1.91 12.48
N LYS A 333 -9.01 -0.99 13.11
CA LYS A 333 -8.49 0.26 13.67
C LYS A 333 -9.10 0.53 15.05
N LYS A 334 -8.43 1.29 15.91
CA LYS A 334 -9.06 1.81 17.15
C LYS A 334 -10.35 2.58 16.80
N GLY A 335 -11.44 2.32 17.51
CA GLY A 335 -12.77 2.78 17.12
C GLY A 335 -13.85 2.59 18.18
N GLN A 336 -15.12 2.59 17.74
CA GLN A 336 -16.32 2.48 18.59
C GLN A 336 -17.06 1.15 18.36
N GLY A 337 -16.40 0.13 17.82
CA GLY A 337 -16.99 -1.18 17.54
C GLY A 337 -17.74 -1.29 16.22
N LEU A 338 -17.47 -0.41 15.25
CA LEU A 338 -18.18 -0.42 13.97
C LEU A 338 -17.62 -1.50 13.03
N ILE A 339 -18.42 -2.53 12.75
CA ILE A 339 -18.05 -3.61 11.83
C ILE A 339 -18.80 -3.48 10.50
N LYS A 340 -18.04 -3.35 9.40
CA LYS A 340 -18.56 -3.20 8.03
C LYS A 340 -17.97 -4.23 7.08
N VAL A 341 -18.80 -4.87 6.27
CA VAL A 341 -18.38 -5.78 5.20
C VAL A 341 -18.84 -5.21 3.85
N ASN A 342 -17.91 -5.01 2.91
CA ASN A 342 -18.16 -4.39 1.60
C ASN A 342 -18.92 -3.05 1.68
N GLY A 343 -18.70 -2.29 2.75
CA GLY A 343 -19.33 -0.98 2.98
C GLY A 343 -20.70 -1.02 3.66
N ARG A 344 -21.28 -2.21 3.87
CA ARG A 344 -22.55 -2.41 4.60
C ARG A 344 -22.27 -2.90 6.04
N PRO A 345 -23.08 -2.52 7.05
CA PRO A 345 -23.00 -3.11 8.38
C PRO A 345 -23.19 -4.64 8.35
N LEU A 346 -22.62 -5.34 9.33
CA LEU A 346 -22.64 -6.81 9.42
C LEU A 346 -24.05 -7.41 9.33
N GLU A 347 -25.03 -6.70 9.89
CA GLU A 347 -26.45 -7.10 9.96
C GLU A 347 -27.14 -7.17 8.60
N PHE A 348 -26.66 -6.44 7.59
CA PHE A 348 -27.30 -6.34 6.28
C PHE A 348 -26.68 -7.25 5.21
N LEU A 349 -25.85 -8.23 5.60
CA LEU A 349 -25.18 -9.10 4.64
C LEU A 349 -26.11 -10.23 4.16
N GLU A 350 -26.11 -10.54 2.87
CA GLU A 350 -26.91 -11.65 2.33
C GLU A 350 -26.02 -12.86 2.05
N PRO A 351 -26.49 -14.11 2.28
CA PRO A 351 -27.83 -14.55 2.72
C PRO A 351 -28.07 -14.45 4.23
N GLN A 352 -29.32 -14.22 4.65
CA GLN A 352 -29.70 -14.04 6.06
C GLN A 352 -29.35 -15.25 6.94
N ILE A 353 -29.55 -16.47 6.43
CA ILE A 353 -29.35 -17.71 7.19
C ILE A 353 -27.89 -17.92 7.63
N LEU A 354 -26.94 -17.37 6.88
CA LEU A 354 -25.51 -17.50 7.14
C LEU A 354 -24.95 -16.33 7.97
N ARG A 355 -25.77 -15.33 8.34
CA ARG A 355 -25.37 -14.23 9.22
C ARG A 355 -24.96 -14.70 10.60
N ILE A 356 -25.65 -15.72 11.13
CA ILE A 356 -25.34 -16.32 12.43
C ILE A 356 -23.89 -16.79 12.44
N LYS A 357 -23.40 -17.39 11.35
CA LYS A 357 -21.99 -17.83 11.21
C LYS A 357 -20.99 -16.68 11.23
N LEU A 358 -21.37 -15.47 10.83
CA LEU A 358 -20.52 -14.28 10.92
C LEU A 358 -20.49 -13.68 12.32
N GLN A 359 -21.54 -13.86 13.11
CA GLN A 359 -21.64 -13.35 14.48
C GLN A 359 -20.93 -14.25 15.49
N GLU A 360 -20.61 -15.50 15.15
CA GLU A 360 -19.90 -16.42 16.06
C GLU A 360 -18.66 -15.82 16.73
N PRO A 361 -17.72 -15.14 16.04
CA PRO A 361 -16.56 -14.54 16.70
C PRO A 361 -16.93 -13.46 17.73
N LEU A 362 -18.05 -12.74 17.50
CA LEU A 362 -18.55 -11.72 18.43
C LEU A 362 -19.23 -12.38 19.64
N LEU A 363 -19.99 -13.45 19.42
CA LEU A 363 -20.69 -14.17 20.47
C LEU A 363 -19.71 -14.92 21.39
N LEU A 364 -18.63 -15.48 20.84
CA LEU A 364 -17.63 -16.24 21.60
C LEU A 364 -16.79 -15.36 22.54
N VAL A 365 -16.42 -14.17 22.09
CA VAL A 365 -15.51 -13.27 22.84
C VAL A 365 -16.26 -12.21 23.63
N GLY A 366 -17.54 -12.00 23.33
CA GLY A 366 -18.36 -10.94 23.91
C GLY A 366 -18.20 -9.60 23.18
N LYS A 367 -19.24 -8.77 23.25
CA LYS A 367 -19.27 -7.47 22.56
C LYS A 367 -18.24 -6.48 23.10
N GLU A 368 -17.88 -6.60 24.37
CA GLU A 368 -16.97 -5.69 25.09
C GLU A 368 -15.61 -5.57 24.42
N ARG A 369 -14.99 -6.70 24.07
CA ARG A 369 -13.67 -6.72 23.42
C ARG A 369 -13.66 -6.11 22.01
N PHE A 370 -14.84 -5.94 21.39
CA PHE A 370 -15.00 -5.29 20.09
C PHE A 370 -15.33 -3.80 20.20
N GLN A 371 -15.71 -3.28 21.37
CA GLN A 371 -16.13 -1.87 21.52
C GLN A 371 -14.99 -0.90 21.17
N ASP A 372 -13.74 -1.28 21.45
CA ASP A 372 -12.58 -0.42 21.21
C ASP A 372 -12.06 -0.45 19.76
N VAL A 373 -12.66 -1.26 18.87
CA VAL A 373 -12.11 -1.53 17.54
C VAL A 373 -13.15 -1.49 16.43
N ASP A 374 -12.91 -0.63 15.43
CA ASP A 374 -13.65 -0.61 14.18
C ASP A 374 -13.01 -1.56 13.16
N ILE A 375 -13.81 -2.42 12.54
CA ILE A 375 -13.33 -3.40 11.54
C ILE A 375 -14.01 -3.17 10.20
N ARG A 376 -13.22 -2.87 9.17
CA ARG A 376 -13.68 -2.80 7.77
C ARG A 376 -13.18 -4.00 7.00
N ILE A 377 -14.09 -4.78 6.43
CA ILE A 377 -13.80 -5.98 5.66
C ILE A 377 -14.18 -5.77 4.21
N ARG A 378 -13.27 -6.11 3.31
CA ARG A 378 -13.55 -6.27 1.87
C ARG A 378 -13.43 -7.73 1.51
N VAL A 379 -14.46 -8.31 0.91
CA VAL A 379 -14.44 -9.70 0.46
C VAL A 379 -14.73 -9.78 -1.04
N ASN A 380 -13.91 -10.54 -1.75
CA ASN A 380 -14.01 -10.78 -3.19
C ASN A 380 -13.74 -12.26 -3.53
N GLY A 381 -14.34 -12.73 -4.62
CA GLY A 381 -14.15 -14.09 -5.13
C GLY A 381 -15.02 -15.15 -4.44
N GLY A 382 -15.14 -16.33 -5.06
CA GLY A 382 -15.96 -17.44 -4.57
C GLY A 382 -17.47 -17.17 -4.54
N GLY A 383 -18.25 -18.11 -4.02
CA GLY A 383 -19.68 -17.95 -3.75
C GLY A 383 -19.98 -17.42 -2.35
N HIS A 384 -21.24 -17.03 -2.10
CA HIS A 384 -21.69 -16.44 -0.82
C HIS A 384 -21.23 -17.22 0.42
N VAL A 385 -21.36 -18.55 0.40
CA VAL A 385 -20.92 -19.40 1.50
C VAL A 385 -19.42 -19.25 1.76
N ALA A 386 -18.59 -19.35 0.71
CA ALA A 386 -17.14 -19.25 0.86
C ALA A 386 -16.71 -17.85 1.34
N GLN A 387 -17.37 -16.80 0.87
CA GLN A 387 -17.13 -15.44 1.34
C GLN A 387 -17.42 -15.28 2.82
N ILE A 388 -18.51 -15.86 3.32
CA ILE A 388 -18.87 -15.79 4.75
C ILE A 388 -17.82 -16.47 5.62
N TYR A 389 -17.36 -17.67 5.26
CA TYR A 389 -16.27 -18.33 6.00
C TYR A 389 -14.94 -17.55 5.94
N ALA A 390 -14.64 -16.89 4.82
CA ALA A 390 -13.47 -16.02 4.71
C ALA A 390 -13.59 -14.78 5.60
N VAL A 391 -14.76 -14.13 5.65
CA VAL A 391 -15.04 -12.97 6.52
C VAL A 391 -14.98 -13.37 8.00
N ARG A 392 -15.60 -14.49 8.36
CA ARG A 392 -15.55 -15.09 9.71
C ARG A 392 -14.12 -15.28 10.18
N GLN A 393 -13.25 -15.84 9.33
CA GLN A 393 -11.83 -16.01 9.64
C GLN A 393 -11.08 -14.67 9.74
N ALA A 394 -11.37 -13.72 8.86
CA ALA A 394 -10.73 -12.41 8.88
C ALA A 394 -11.09 -11.61 10.15
N LEU A 395 -12.33 -11.70 10.63
CA LEU A 395 -12.78 -11.10 11.88
C LEU A 395 -11.99 -11.61 13.10
N ALA A 396 -11.93 -12.94 13.27
CA ALA A 396 -11.23 -13.55 14.40
C ALA A 396 -9.73 -13.20 14.40
N LYS A 397 -9.07 -13.28 13.23
CA LYS A 397 -7.67 -12.89 13.09
C LYS A 397 -7.44 -11.40 13.35
N ALA A 398 -8.33 -10.54 12.89
CA ALA A 398 -8.21 -9.10 13.07
C ALA A 398 -8.17 -8.72 14.54
N LEU A 399 -9.01 -9.36 15.36
CA LEU A 399 -9.03 -9.14 16.81
C LEU A 399 -7.74 -9.62 17.47
N VAL A 400 -7.35 -10.88 17.23
CA VAL A 400 -6.11 -11.46 17.80
C VAL A 400 -4.88 -10.65 17.41
N ALA A 401 -4.79 -10.21 16.16
CA ALA A 401 -3.67 -9.40 15.68
C ALA A 401 -3.64 -8.00 16.30
N TYR A 402 -4.81 -7.40 16.58
CA TYR A 402 -4.90 -6.09 17.21
C TYR A 402 -4.45 -6.15 18.68
N TYR A 403 -4.97 -7.12 19.44
CA TYR A 403 -4.60 -7.33 20.84
C TYR A 403 -3.11 -7.66 21.00
N HIS A 404 -2.57 -8.50 20.12
CA HIS A 404 -1.14 -8.80 20.10
C HIS A 404 -0.25 -7.56 19.95
N LYS A 405 -0.68 -6.58 19.14
CA LYS A 405 0.14 -5.43 18.78
C LYS A 405 -0.03 -4.24 19.73
N TYR A 406 -1.20 -4.08 20.36
CA TYR A 406 -1.56 -2.83 21.03
C TYR A 406 -2.15 -2.99 22.44
N VAL A 407 -2.39 -4.20 22.94
CA VAL A 407 -2.93 -4.41 24.29
C VAL A 407 -1.95 -5.22 25.13
N ASP A 408 -1.90 -6.54 24.97
CA ASP A 408 -1.13 -7.45 25.82
C ASP A 408 -1.00 -8.85 25.20
N GLU A 409 0.09 -9.56 25.53
CA GLU A 409 0.35 -10.92 25.06
C GLU A 409 -0.56 -11.95 25.74
N GLN A 410 -1.06 -11.66 26.96
CA GLN A 410 -1.94 -12.55 27.71
C GLN A 410 -3.34 -12.62 27.09
N SER A 411 -4.01 -11.49 26.86
CA SER A 411 -5.34 -11.46 26.21
C SER A 411 -5.31 -12.08 24.81
N LYS A 412 -4.18 -11.97 24.08
CA LYS A 412 -4.00 -12.67 22.80
C LYS A 412 -4.06 -14.21 22.98
N ARG A 413 -3.44 -14.76 24.03
CA ARG A 413 -3.48 -16.21 24.30
C ARG A 413 -4.89 -16.64 24.64
N GLU A 414 -5.58 -15.90 25.51
CA GLU A 414 -6.99 -16.14 25.87
C GLU A 414 -7.90 -16.14 24.62
N LEU A 415 -7.80 -15.11 23.77
CA LEU A 415 -8.57 -15.03 22.53
C LEU A 415 -8.28 -16.20 21.57
N LYS A 416 -7.01 -16.59 21.46
CA LYS A 416 -6.61 -17.72 20.61
C LYS A 416 -7.18 -19.04 21.14
N GLU A 417 -7.15 -19.25 22.45
CA GLU A 417 -7.67 -20.45 23.09
C GLU A 417 -9.18 -20.56 22.93
N ILE A 418 -9.93 -19.47 23.18
CA ILE A 418 -11.38 -19.42 22.97
C ILE A 418 -11.74 -19.75 21.51
N PHE A 419 -11.07 -19.13 20.54
CA PHE A 419 -11.33 -19.39 19.12
C PHE A 419 -10.92 -20.80 18.70
N ALA A 420 -9.79 -21.32 19.19
CA ALA A 420 -9.30 -22.65 18.86
C ALA A 420 -10.16 -23.76 19.47
N ALA A 421 -10.68 -23.55 20.69
CA ALA A 421 -11.57 -24.48 21.38
C ALA A 421 -12.90 -24.65 20.64
N TYR A 422 -13.44 -23.56 20.07
CA TYR A 422 -14.67 -23.65 19.27
C TYR A 422 -14.41 -24.22 17.87
N ASP A 423 -13.52 -23.59 17.09
CA ASP A 423 -13.24 -24.00 15.71
C ASP A 423 -11.88 -23.50 15.24
N LYS A 424 -10.91 -24.42 15.09
CA LYS A 424 -9.57 -24.12 14.58
C LYS A 424 -9.57 -23.38 13.23
N SER A 425 -10.61 -23.53 12.42
CA SER A 425 -10.74 -22.85 11.12
C SER A 425 -10.98 -21.34 11.22
N LEU A 426 -11.34 -20.82 12.40
CA LEU A 426 -11.41 -19.38 12.68
C LEU A 426 -10.04 -18.70 12.60
N LEU A 427 -8.98 -19.42 12.96
CA LEU A 427 -7.62 -18.89 12.96
C LEU A 427 -6.78 -19.45 11.82
N VAL A 428 -6.93 -20.73 11.46
CA VAL A 428 -6.09 -21.40 10.47
C VAL A 428 -6.87 -21.69 9.20
N ALA A 429 -6.37 -21.25 8.04
CA ALA A 429 -7.00 -21.57 6.76
C ALA A 429 -6.63 -23.00 6.35
N ASP A 430 -7.57 -23.73 5.75
CA ASP A 430 -7.27 -25.04 5.13
C ASP A 430 -6.34 -24.81 3.92
N PRO A 431 -5.09 -25.33 3.94
CA PRO A 431 -4.15 -25.12 2.84
C PRO A 431 -4.50 -25.92 1.59
N ARG A 432 -5.37 -26.94 1.72
CA ARG A 432 -5.70 -27.84 0.60
C ARG A 432 -6.43 -27.07 -0.49
N ARG A 433 -5.97 -27.25 -1.73
CA ARG A 433 -6.66 -26.76 -2.93
C ARG A 433 -6.94 -27.91 -3.88
N CYS A 434 -7.97 -27.76 -4.71
CA CYS A 434 -8.15 -28.66 -5.83
C CYS A 434 -6.95 -28.49 -6.78
N GLU A 435 -6.34 -29.61 -7.18
CA GLU A 435 -5.30 -29.63 -8.21
C GLU A 435 -5.83 -29.01 -9.51
N SER A 436 -4.96 -28.44 -10.32
CA SER A 436 -5.33 -28.02 -11.67
C SER A 436 -5.73 -29.23 -12.52
N LYS A 437 -6.57 -29.01 -13.53
CA LYS A 437 -6.95 -30.04 -14.49
C LYS A 437 -5.70 -30.56 -15.21
N LYS A 438 -5.48 -31.88 -15.17
CA LYS A 438 -4.37 -32.53 -15.89
C LYS A 438 -4.72 -32.66 -17.37
N PHE A 439 -3.73 -32.49 -18.24
CA PHE A 439 -3.91 -32.61 -19.68
C PHE A 439 -4.47 -34.00 -20.05
N GLY A 440 -5.43 -34.05 -20.98
CA GLY A 440 -6.01 -35.30 -21.47
C GLY A 440 -7.04 -35.99 -20.55
N GLY A 441 -7.44 -35.39 -19.43
CA GLY A 441 -8.52 -35.91 -18.56
C GLY A 441 -9.63 -34.89 -18.34
N PRO A 442 -10.87 -35.29 -17.98
CA PRO A 442 -11.97 -34.36 -17.77
C PRO A 442 -11.84 -33.51 -16.49
N GLY A 443 -10.97 -33.89 -15.55
CA GLY A 443 -10.79 -33.16 -14.28
C GLY A 443 -9.41 -33.37 -13.65
N ALA A 444 -9.18 -32.72 -12.50
CA ALA A 444 -7.89 -32.73 -11.80
C ALA A 444 -7.37 -34.13 -11.40
N ARG A 445 -8.30 -35.04 -11.09
CA ARG A 445 -8.02 -36.43 -10.70
C ARG A 445 -8.74 -37.47 -11.56
N ALA A 446 -9.52 -37.01 -12.55
CA ALA A 446 -10.27 -37.90 -13.42
C ALA A 446 -9.42 -38.28 -14.64
N ARG A 447 -9.31 -39.58 -14.91
CA ARG A 447 -8.63 -40.13 -16.08
C ARG A 447 -9.65 -40.95 -16.88
N TYR A 448 -9.54 -40.93 -18.20
CA TYR A 448 -10.31 -41.86 -19.03
C TYR A 448 -9.87 -43.30 -18.72
N GLN A 449 -10.84 -44.18 -18.49
CA GLN A 449 -10.58 -45.59 -18.31
C GLN A 449 -10.12 -46.16 -19.67
N LYS A 450 -8.94 -46.79 -19.71
CA LYS A 450 -8.48 -47.47 -20.92
C LYS A 450 -9.34 -48.73 -21.11
N SER A 451 -10.09 -48.79 -22.20
CA SER A 451 -10.67 -50.05 -22.69
C SER A 451 -9.62 -50.74 -23.58
N TYR A 452 -9.17 -51.93 -23.18
CA TYR A 452 -8.44 -52.82 -24.08
C TYR A 452 -9.49 -53.52 -24.95
N ARG A 453 -9.26 -53.54 -26.26
CA ARG A 453 -10.15 -54.19 -27.23
C ARG A 453 -9.37 -55.25 -27.99
#